data_AF-A0AAD6W2N7-F1
#
_entry.id   AF-A0AAD6W2N7-F1
#
_cell.length_a   1.000
_cell.length_b   1.000
_cell.length_c   1.000
_cell.angle_alpha   90.00
_cell.angle_beta   90.00
_cell.angle_gamma   90.00
#
_symmetry.space_group_name_H-M   'P 1'
#
loop_
_entity.id
_entity.type
_entity.pdbx_description
1 polymer ?
#
loop_
_entity_poly.entity_id
_entity_poly.type
_entity_poly.pdbx_seq_one_letter_code
_entity_poly.pdbx_strand_id
1 'polypeptide(L)'
;MCQIPELPCLSIDASFVGDGNGKLWNVPDSRAAIFKDKSLTLMEKNQLMRFFKLVQGHLAATVGAGTSGNDGNGNDNDEEEGKTKISDEDLERPFVEYLSKMRLPPKIRSIILYAIAMADYDQDDMGVCQNLLKTKDGIDRLALYQSSVGRFTNASGALIYPIYGQGELPQAFSRRFAVKGCIYVSSLKETVASFSW
;
A
#
# COMPACT_ATOMS: atom_id res chain seq x y z
N MET A 1 5.15 3.52 28.55
CA MET A 1 4.67 3.40 27.16
C MET A 1 3.15 3.50 27.22
N CYS A 2 2.56 4.65 26.87
CA CYS A 2 1.11 4.80 26.98
C CYS A 2 0.47 4.08 25.78
N GLN A 3 -0.21 2.96 26.02
CA GLN A 3 -1.17 2.39 25.07
C GLN A 3 -2.31 3.40 24.91
N ILE A 4 -2.64 3.82 23.68
CA ILE A 4 -3.94 4.46 23.45
C ILE A 4 -4.96 3.34 23.72
N PRO A 5 -5.97 3.54 24.59
CA PRO A 5 -6.98 2.51 24.82
C PRO A 5 -7.56 2.11 23.46
N GLU A 6 -7.48 0.82 23.20
CA GLU A 6 -7.60 0.19 21.89
C GLU A 6 -8.84 0.69 21.17
N LEU A 7 -8.63 1.48 20.11
CA LEU A 7 -9.68 1.72 19.14
C LEU A 7 -9.96 0.38 18.46
N PRO A 8 -11.14 -0.21 18.65
CA PRO A 8 -11.46 -1.45 17.97
C PRO A 8 -11.57 -1.15 16.47
N CYS A 9 -10.72 -1.83 15.69
CA CYS A 9 -10.70 -1.76 14.24
C CYS A 9 -11.09 -3.12 13.66
N LEU A 10 -11.88 -3.09 12.59
CA LEU A 10 -12.15 -4.25 11.74
C LEU A 10 -11.19 -4.24 10.54
N SER A 11 -10.89 -5.42 10.03
CA SER A 11 -10.20 -5.57 8.76
C SER A 11 -11.14 -5.32 7.59
N ILE A 12 -10.59 -4.86 6.47
CA ILE A 12 -11.33 -4.86 5.21
C ILE A 12 -11.29 -6.29 4.63
N ASP A 13 -12.46 -6.83 4.32
CA ASP A 13 -12.60 -8.23 3.85
C ASP A 13 -12.10 -8.42 2.42
N ALA A 14 -12.32 -7.44 1.55
CA ALA A 14 -11.93 -7.51 0.15
C ALA A 14 -11.72 -6.12 -0.47
N SER A 15 -10.73 -6.03 -1.36
CA SER A 15 -10.54 -4.89 -2.26
C SER A 15 -10.93 -5.27 -3.69
N PHE A 16 -11.45 -4.31 -4.44
CA PHE A 16 -11.91 -4.49 -5.81
C PHE A 16 -11.40 -3.37 -6.72
N VAL A 17 -11.04 -3.73 -7.95
CA VAL A 17 -10.71 -2.77 -9.03
C VAL A 17 -11.75 -2.88 -10.12
N GLY A 18 -12.29 -1.75 -10.54
CA GLY A 18 -13.21 -1.66 -11.68
C GLY A 18 -12.46 -1.49 -12.99
N ASP A 19 -12.97 -2.12 -14.06
CA ASP A 19 -12.59 -1.77 -15.42
C ASP A 19 -13.46 -0.61 -15.97
N GLY A 20 -13.08 -0.06 -17.12
CA GLY A 20 -13.86 0.99 -17.81
C GLY A 20 -15.24 0.53 -18.30
N ASN A 21 -15.54 -0.77 -18.26
CA ASN A 21 -16.85 -1.34 -18.58
C ASN A 21 -17.73 -1.53 -17.32
N GLY A 22 -17.25 -1.12 -16.14
CA GLY A 22 -17.95 -1.24 -14.87
C GLY A 22 -17.86 -2.63 -14.22
N LYS A 23 -17.01 -3.52 -14.72
CA LYS A 23 -16.80 -4.86 -14.14
C LYS A 23 -15.76 -4.79 -13.01
N LEU A 24 -16.13 -5.31 -11.85
CA LEU A 24 -15.26 -5.38 -10.68
C LEU A 24 -14.45 -6.69 -10.66
N TRP A 25 -13.19 -6.56 -10.29
CA TRP A 25 -12.24 -7.66 -10.12
C TRP A 25 -11.68 -7.64 -8.71
N ASN A 26 -11.58 -8.81 -8.08
CA ASN A 26 -10.95 -8.91 -6.77
C ASN A 26 -9.45 -8.64 -6.89
N VAL A 27 -8.90 -7.91 -5.92
CA VAL A 27 -7.48 -7.60 -5.86
C VAL A 27 -6.78 -8.73 -5.10
N PRO A 28 -5.85 -9.46 -5.75
CA PRO A 28 -5.17 -10.58 -5.11
C PRO A 28 -4.00 -10.07 -4.24
N ASP A 29 -4.33 -9.70 -3.00
CA ASP A 29 -3.44 -8.98 -2.07
C ASP A 29 -2.40 -9.88 -1.38
N SER A 30 -2.50 -11.20 -1.53
CA SER A 30 -1.60 -12.17 -0.88
C SER A 30 -1.31 -13.37 -1.77
N ARG A 31 -0.23 -14.10 -1.48
CA ARG A 31 0.10 -15.38 -2.17
C ARG A 31 -1.10 -16.35 -2.18
N ALA A 32 -1.82 -16.43 -1.06
CA ALA A 32 -3.01 -17.26 -0.95
C ALA A 32 -4.18 -16.75 -1.81
N ALA A 33 -4.37 -15.43 -1.88
CA ALA A 33 -5.39 -14.80 -2.73
C ALA A 33 -5.08 -15.00 -4.22
N ILE A 34 -3.82 -14.76 -4.64
CA ILE A 34 -3.35 -15.02 -6.01
C ILE A 34 -3.62 -16.48 -6.42
N PHE A 35 -3.32 -17.43 -5.52
CA PHE A 35 -3.51 -18.84 -5.82
C PHE A 35 -5.01 -19.19 -5.96
N LYS A 36 -5.86 -18.67 -5.07
CA LYS A 36 -7.31 -18.91 -5.05
C LYS A 36 -8.07 -18.21 -6.19
N ASP A 37 -7.53 -17.13 -6.75
CA ASP A 37 -8.20 -16.37 -7.80
C ASP A 37 -8.38 -17.21 -9.08
N LYS A 38 -9.62 -17.38 -9.53
CA LYS A 38 -9.96 -18.12 -10.76
C LYS A 38 -9.93 -17.23 -12.01
N SER A 39 -9.86 -15.91 -11.84
CA SER A 39 -9.88 -14.91 -12.91
C SER A 39 -8.50 -14.65 -13.52
N LEU A 40 -7.45 -15.26 -12.95
CA LEU A 40 -6.07 -15.17 -13.41
C LEU A 40 -5.59 -16.51 -13.94
N THR A 41 -4.92 -16.46 -15.09
CA THR A 41 -4.23 -17.61 -15.69
C THR A 41 -2.97 -17.96 -14.90
N LEU A 42 -2.44 -19.17 -15.08
CA LEU A 42 -1.22 -19.61 -14.38
C LEU A 42 -0.01 -18.72 -14.70
N MET A 43 0.09 -18.24 -15.94
CA MET A 43 1.16 -17.33 -16.36
C MET A 43 1.06 -15.98 -15.65
N GLU A 44 -0.15 -15.41 -15.57
CA GLU A 44 -0.43 -14.16 -14.85
C GLU A 44 -0.08 -14.27 -13.36
N LYS A 45 -0.46 -15.37 -12.71
CA LYS A 45 -0.13 -15.64 -11.30
C LYS A 45 1.38 -15.72 -11.09
N ASN A 46 2.09 -16.42 -11.96
CA ASN A 46 3.55 -16.57 -11.87
C ASN A 46 4.27 -15.24 -12.08
N GLN A 47 3.82 -14.42 -13.02
CA GLN A 47 4.38 -13.07 -13.25
C GLN A 47 4.17 -12.15 -12.05
N LEU A 48 2.95 -12.13 -11.47
CA LEU A 48 2.64 -11.32 -10.30
C LEU A 48 3.46 -11.76 -9.07
N MET A 49 3.60 -13.06 -8.85
CA MET A 49 4.43 -13.62 -7.79
C MET A 49 5.92 -13.26 -7.97
N ARG A 50 6.44 -13.35 -9.20
CA ARG A 50 7.81 -12.92 -9.53
C ARG A 50 8.01 -11.43 -9.25
N PHE A 51 7.03 -10.60 -9.62
CA PHE A 51 7.08 -9.16 -9.38
C PHE A 51 7.09 -8.81 -7.88
N PHE A 52 6.21 -9.42 -7.08
CA PHE A 52 6.21 -9.20 -5.62
C PHE A 52 7.51 -9.66 -4.95
N LYS A 53 8.06 -10.81 -5.35
CA LYS A 53 9.37 -11.27 -4.87
C LYS A 53 10.50 -10.29 -5.23
N LEU A 54 10.50 -9.75 -6.44
CA LEU A 54 11.50 -8.79 -6.91
C LEU A 54 11.46 -7.50 -6.06
N VAL A 55 10.26 -6.96 -5.81
CA VAL A 55 10.08 -5.75 -5.00
C VAL A 55 10.50 -5.98 -3.55
N GLN A 56 10.16 -7.12 -2.95
CA GLN A 56 10.63 -7.48 -1.60
C GLN A 56 12.16 -7.62 -1.55
N GLY A 57 12.76 -8.24 -2.58
CA GLY A 57 14.22 -8.39 -2.68
C GLY A 57 14.95 -7.06 -2.78
N HIS A 58 14.40 -6.10 -3.54
CA HIS A 58 14.95 -4.73 -3.64
C HIS A 58 14.91 -4.00 -2.30
N LEU A 59 13.81 -4.11 -1.55
CA LEU A 59 13.69 -3.49 -0.23
C LEU A 59 14.66 -4.11 0.79
N ALA A 60 14.78 -5.44 0.81
CA ALA A 60 15.73 -6.12 1.70
C ALA A 60 17.19 -5.71 1.41
N ALA A 61 17.53 -5.49 0.14
CA ALA A 61 18.86 -5.04 -0.26
C ALA A 61 19.16 -3.58 0.11
N THR A 62 18.15 -2.70 0.08
CA THR A 62 18.29 -1.28 0.47
C THR A 62 18.32 -1.10 2.00
N VAL A 63 17.47 -1.84 2.73
CA VAL A 63 17.43 -1.80 4.21
C VAL A 63 18.60 -2.56 4.84
N GLY A 64 19.09 -3.63 4.20
CA GLY A 64 20.27 -4.38 4.63
C GLY A 64 21.58 -3.57 4.64
N ALA A 65 21.63 -2.41 3.98
CA ALA A 65 22.74 -1.47 4.08
C ALA A 65 22.66 -0.58 5.35
N GLY A 66 21.53 -0.57 6.07
CA GLY A 66 21.25 0.40 7.14
C GLY A 66 21.07 -0.17 8.56
N THR A 67 21.01 -1.47 8.79
CA THR A 67 20.92 -2.01 10.17
C THR A 67 21.56 -3.40 10.28
N SER A 68 22.69 -3.45 11.00
CA SER A 68 23.25 -4.69 11.53
C SER A 68 22.31 -5.23 12.60
N GLY A 69 21.72 -6.40 12.35
CA GLY A 69 20.81 -7.09 13.24
C GLY A 69 20.60 -8.50 12.72
N ASN A 70 21.53 -9.38 13.10
CA ASN A 70 21.51 -10.81 12.84
C ASN A 70 20.34 -11.47 13.58
N ASP A 71 19.45 -12.17 12.87
CA ASP A 71 18.72 -13.34 13.37
C ASP A 71 18.04 -14.05 12.18
N GLY A 72 18.65 -15.16 11.75
CA GLY A 72 18.15 -16.01 10.69
C GLY A 72 17.29 -17.16 11.20
N ASN A 73 16.26 -17.53 10.42
CA ASN A 73 15.75 -18.88 10.16
C ASN A 73 14.54 -18.73 9.20
N GLY A 74 14.30 -19.49 8.12
CA GLY A 74 14.93 -20.68 7.58
C GLY A 74 14.52 -20.87 6.11
N ASN A 75 15.16 -21.88 5.51
CA ASN A 75 15.21 -22.27 4.10
C ASN A 75 13.89 -22.26 3.33
N ASP A 76 13.99 -21.91 2.04
CA ASP A 76 13.59 -22.81 0.95
C ASP A 76 14.46 -22.51 -0.28
N ASN A 77 15.03 -23.59 -0.84
CA ASN A 77 15.83 -23.59 -2.06
C ASN A 77 14.92 -23.28 -3.26
N ASP A 78 15.16 -22.18 -3.96
CA ASP A 78 14.68 -21.95 -5.33
C ASP A 78 15.68 -21.01 -6.04
N GLU A 79 16.65 -21.66 -6.68
CA GLU A 79 17.36 -21.30 -7.92
C GLU A 79 17.27 -19.83 -8.43
N GLU A 80 18.38 -19.10 -8.27
CA GLU A 80 19.14 -18.45 -9.37
C GLU A 80 18.42 -17.62 -10.47
N GLU A 81 17.25 -17.01 -10.25
CA GLU A 81 16.62 -16.17 -11.31
C GLU A 81 16.02 -14.82 -10.88
N GLY A 82 16.46 -14.26 -9.75
CA GLY A 82 15.82 -13.05 -9.15
C GLY A 82 16.74 -11.92 -8.70
N LYS A 83 18.01 -11.90 -9.12
CA LYS A 83 19.00 -10.89 -8.69
C LYS A 83 19.05 -9.67 -9.62
N THR A 84 17.92 -9.25 -10.18
CA THR A 84 17.83 -8.01 -10.95
C THR A 84 17.53 -6.90 -9.96
N LYS A 85 18.58 -6.24 -9.46
CA LYS A 85 18.45 -4.94 -8.81
C LYS A 85 17.68 -4.04 -9.77
N ILE A 86 16.62 -3.40 -9.29
CA ILE A 86 15.95 -2.33 -10.04
C ILE A 86 17.03 -1.25 -10.23
N SER A 87 17.28 -0.85 -11.47
CA SER A 87 18.34 0.11 -11.74
C SER A 87 17.88 1.51 -11.32
N ASP A 88 18.81 2.35 -10.83
CA ASP A 88 18.48 3.69 -10.35
C ASP A 88 17.86 4.57 -11.45
N GLU A 89 18.14 4.27 -12.72
CA GLU A 89 17.53 4.94 -13.87
C GLU A 89 16.05 4.56 -14.06
N ASP A 90 15.66 3.34 -13.70
CA ASP A 90 14.26 2.91 -13.77
C ASP A 90 13.46 3.43 -12.55
N LEU A 91 14.12 3.79 -11.43
CA LEU A 91 13.49 4.36 -10.23
C LEU A 91 12.92 5.77 -10.43
N GLU A 92 13.58 6.59 -11.25
CA GLU A 92 13.14 7.97 -11.55
C GLU A 92 12.17 8.04 -12.74
N ARG A 93 12.01 6.94 -13.50
CA ARG A 93 11.01 6.87 -14.58
C ARG A 93 9.58 6.77 -14.05
N PRO A 94 8.57 7.08 -14.87
CA PRO A 94 7.17 6.83 -14.55
C PRO A 94 6.92 5.34 -14.27
N PHE A 95 6.14 5.06 -13.23
CA PHE A 95 5.87 3.70 -12.81
C PHE A 95 5.17 2.86 -13.90
N VAL A 96 4.37 3.50 -14.76
CA VAL A 96 3.70 2.85 -15.89
C VAL A 96 4.69 2.31 -16.93
N GLU A 97 5.76 3.05 -17.21
CA GLU A 97 6.82 2.61 -18.12
C GLU A 97 7.56 1.40 -17.55
N TYR A 98 7.85 1.43 -16.25
CA TYR A 98 8.49 0.31 -15.55
C TYR A 98 7.62 -0.96 -15.57
N LEU A 99 6.32 -0.84 -15.28
CA LEU A 99 5.39 -1.97 -15.33
C LEU A 99 5.27 -2.55 -16.75
N SER A 100 5.34 -1.68 -17.77
CA SER A 100 5.30 -2.09 -19.18
C SER A 100 6.60 -2.80 -19.61
N LYS A 101 7.76 -2.34 -19.13
CA LYS A 101 9.07 -3.01 -19.34
C LYS A 101 9.10 -4.42 -18.74
N MET A 102 8.44 -4.60 -17.60
CA MET A 102 8.30 -5.90 -16.92
C MET A 102 7.31 -6.87 -17.62
N ARG A 103 6.71 -6.46 -18.75
CA ARG A 103 5.76 -7.25 -19.55
C ARG A 103 4.56 -7.76 -18.73
N LEU A 104 4.08 -6.95 -17.79
CA LEU A 104 2.89 -7.26 -17.03
C LEU A 104 1.62 -7.05 -17.89
N PRO A 105 0.67 -7.98 -17.89
CA PRO A 105 -0.61 -7.83 -18.58
C PRO A 105 -1.35 -6.57 -18.09
N PRO A 106 -2.12 -5.90 -18.97
CA PRO A 106 -2.78 -4.63 -18.65
C PRO A 106 -3.70 -4.74 -17.42
N LYS A 107 -4.39 -5.88 -17.25
CA LYS A 107 -5.21 -6.16 -16.07
C LYS A 107 -4.40 -6.11 -14.77
N ILE A 108 -3.23 -6.75 -14.75
CA ILE A 108 -2.36 -6.78 -13.56
C ILE A 108 -1.74 -5.40 -13.32
N ARG A 109 -1.38 -4.69 -14.40
CA ARG A 109 -0.86 -3.33 -14.33
C ARG A 109 -1.85 -2.40 -13.63
N SER A 110 -3.12 -2.43 -14.02
CA SER A 110 -4.17 -1.63 -13.38
C SER A 110 -4.38 -2.02 -11.91
N ILE A 111 -4.31 -3.31 -11.57
CA ILE A 111 -4.40 -3.79 -10.18
C ILE A 111 -3.25 -3.22 -9.34
N ILE A 112 -2.01 -3.34 -9.80
CA ILE A 112 -0.84 -2.85 -9.06
C ILE A 112 -0.88 -1.33 -8.93
N LEU A 113 -1.25 -0.62 -10.01
CA LEU A 113 -1.24 0.83 -10.04
C LEU A 113 -2.35 1.45 -9.17
N TYR A 114 -3.59 0.98 -9.34
CA TYR A 114 -4.76 1.60 -8.71
C TYR A 114 -5.15 0.96 -7.38
N ALA A 115 -5.01 -0.36 -7.22
CA ALA A 115 -5.39 -1.01 -5.97
C ALA A 115 -4.26 -1.08 -4.95
N ILE A 116 -3.01 -1.30 -5.38
CA ILE A 116 -1.90 -1.47 -4.44
C ILE A 116 -1.15 -0.15 -4.24
N ALA A 117 -0.71 0.49 -5.32
CA ALA A 117 -0.03 1.78 -5.25
C ALA A 117 -0.99 2.96 -5.00
N MET A 118 -2.31 2.73 -5.09
CA MET A 118 -3.37 3.71 -4.84
C MET A 118 -3.10 5.03 -5.56
N ALA A 119 -2.87 4.96 -6.87
CA ALA A 119 -2.73 6.15 -7.70
C ALA A 119 -4.09 6.86 -7.86
N ASP A 120 -4.14 8.16 -7.55
CA ASP A 120 -5.37 8.96 -7.59
C ASP A 120 -5.79 9.38 -9.00
N TYR A 121 -4.86 9.38 -9.95
CA TYR A 121 -5.05 9.88 -11.30
C TYR A 121 -4.66 8.84 -12.34
N ASP A 122 -5.28 8.91 -13.52
CA ASP A 122 -4.99 8.01 -14.63
C ASP A 122 -3.58 8.23 -15.16
N GLN A 123 -2.69 7.26 -14.91
CA GLN A 123 -1.29 7.38 -15.31
C GLN A 123 -1.06 6.96 -16.77
N ASP A 124 -2.07 6.43 -17.47
CA ASP A 124 -1.94 6.05 -18.87
C ASP A 124 -2.01 7.27 -19.82
N ASP A 125 -2.56 8.42 -19.37
CA ASP A 125 -2.58 9.69 -20.12
C ASP A 125 -1.52 10.69 -19.63
N MET A 126 -0.34 10.62 -20.25
CA MET A 126 0.81 11.49 -19.98
C MET A 126 0.55 12.99 -20.28
N GLY A 127 -0.53 13.34 -20.97
CA GLY A 127 -0.82 14.73 -21.36
C GLY A 127 -1.60 15.53 -20.32
N VAL A 128 -2.37 14.86 -19.46
CA VAL A 128 -3.33 15.49 -18.53
C VAL A 128 -2.85 15.42 -17.08
N CYS A 129 -2.07 14.40 -16.73
CA CYS A 129 -1.65 14.16 -15.35
C CYS A 129 -0.42 14.98 -14.96
N GLN A 130 -0.61 15.94 -14.04
CA GLN A 130 0.48 16.75 -13.48
C GLN A 130 1.33 15.99 -12.44
N ASN A 131 0.81 14.89 -11.88
CA ASN A 131 1.48 14.09 -10.85
C ASN A 131 1.64 12.64 -11.30
N LEU A 132 2.68 12.39 -12.11
CA LEU A 132 3.04 11.02 -12.45
C LEU A 132 3.73 10.32 -11.26
N LEU A 133 3.26 9.12 -10.94
CA LEU A 133 3.84 8.30 -9.90
C LEU A 133 5.21 7.81 -10.36
N LYS A 134 6.26 8.20 -9.63
CA LYS A 134 7.61 7.69 -9.87
C LYS A 134 7.70 6.23 -9.45
N THR A 135 8.55 5.47 -10.14
CA THR A 135 8.76 4.05 -9.83
C THR A 135 9.22 3.85 -8.38
N LYS A 136 10.09 4.72 -7.85
CA LYS A 136 10.50 4.66 -6.43
C LYS A 136 9.31 4.73 -5.47
N ASP A 137 8.41 5.69 -5.66
CA ASP A 137 7.26 5.89 -4.79
C ASP A 137 6.26 4.73 -4.96
N GLY A 138 6.12 4.20 -6.17
CA GLY A 138 5.32 3.02 -6.45
C GLY A 138 5.85 1.76 -5.74
N ILE A 139 7.17 1.54 -5.75
CA ILE A 139 7.83 0.43 -5.07
C ILE A 139 7.69 0.57 -3.56
N ASP A 140 7.90 1.77 -3.00
CA ASP A 140 7.77 2.02 -1.56
C ASP A 140 6.33 1.81 -1.07
N ARG A 141 5.33 2.27 -1.84
CA ARG A 141 3.92 2.03 -1.54
C ARG A 141 3.56 0.54 -1.60
N LEU A 142 4.05 -0.16 -2.61
CA LEU A 142 3.86 -1.60 -2.74
C LEU A 142 4.53 -2.39 -1.60
N ALA A 143 5.74 -2.00 -1.21
CA ALA A 143 6.43 -2.56 -0.05
C ALA A 143 5.65 -2.32 1.25
N LEU A 144 5.17 -1.10 1.46
CA LEU A 144 4.33 -0.75 2.61
C LEU A 144 3.05 -1.59 2.64
N TYR A 145 2.37 -1.72 1.50
CA TYR A 145 1.18 -2.54 1.37
C TYR A 145 1.48 -3.99 1.75
N GLN A 146 2.52 -4.60 1.17
CA GLN A 146 2.91 -5.98 1.43
C GLN A 146 3.30 -6.22 2.90
N SER A 147 3.93 -5.24 3.55
CA SER A 147 4.25 -5.30 5.00
C SER A 147 3.01 -5.15 5.90
N SER A 148 1.92 -4.60 5.36
CA SER A 148 0.67 -4.37 6.07
C SER A 148 -0.29 -5.55 5.94
N VAL A 149 -0.25 -6.27 4.81
CA VAL A 149 -1.02 -7.51 4.60
C VAL A 149 -0.62 -8.55 5.66
N GLY A 150 -1.61 -9.09 6.37
CA GLY A 150 -1.40 -10.15 7.37
C GLY A 150 -0.79 -9.66 8.69
N ARG A 151 -0.63 -8.34 8.90
CA ARG A 151 -0.13 -7.77 10.16
C ARG A 151 -1.09 -8.00 11.32
N PHE A 152 -2.39 -8.04 11.05
CA PHE A 152 -3.41 -8.39 12.03
C PHE A 152 -3.89 -9.82 11.77
N THR A 153 -3.92 -10.66 12.80
CA THR A 153 -4.29 -12.09 12.69
C THR A 153 -5.68 -12.31 12.10
N ASN A 154 -6.55 -11.32 12.22
CA ASN A 154 -7.94 -11.36 11.75
C ASN A 154 -8.11 -10.64 10.40
N ALA A 155 -7.04 -10.08 9.82
CA ALA A 155 -7.10 -9.30 8.58
C ALA A 155 -6.39 -10.01 7.41
N SER A 156 -7.15 -10.30 6.34
CA SER A 156 -6.59 -10.79 5.09
C SER A 156 -6.04 -9.69 4.18
N GLY A 157 -6.48 -8.44 4.36
CA GLY A 157 -6.04 -7.28 3.58
C GLY A 157 -5.05 -6.37 4.32
N ALA A 158 -4.54 -5.36 3.61
CA ALA A 158 -3.63 -4.35 4.17
C ALA A 158 -4.32 -3.22 4.96
N LEU A 159 -5.65 -3.13 4.86
CA LEU A 159 -6.44 -1.99 5.35
C LEU A 159 -7.31 -2.37 6.55
N ILE A 160 -7.51 -1.38 7.44
CA ILE A 160 -8.34 -1.49 8.65
C ILE A 160 -9.29 -0.29 8.74
N TYR A 161 -10.40 -0.47 9.44
CA TYR A 161 -11.41 0.56 9.63
C TYR A 161 -11.95 0.56 11.08
N PRO A 162 -12.10 1.72 11.75
CA PRO A 162 -12.68 1.78 13.10
C PRO A 162 -14.14 1.33 13.11
N ILE A 163 -14.54 0.49 14.08
CA ILE A 163 -15.89 -0.11 14.06
C ILE A 163 -17.04 0.88 14.20
N TYR A 164 -16.81 2.03 14.85
CA TYR A 164 -17.80 3.09 15.02
C TYR A 164 -17.59 4.26 14.03
N GLY A 165 -16.71 4.06 13.04
CA GLY A 165 -16.40 5.03 12.01
C GLY A 165 -15.27 6.00 12.33
N GLN A 166 -14.94 6.85 11.36
CA GLN A 166 -13.79 7.76 11.42
C GLN A 166 -13.83 8.81 12.55
N GLY A 167 -15.00 9.08 13.13
CA GLY A 167 -15.17 10.05 14.24
C GLY A 167 -14.47 9.64 15.53
N GLU A 168 -14.17 8.35 15.71
CA GLU A 168 -13.47 7.83 16.87
C GLU A 168 -12.00 8.26 16.93
N LEU A 169 -11.38 8.56 15.78
CA LEU A 169 -9.98 8.97 15.70
C LEU A 169 -9.75 10.28 16.48
N PRO A 170 -10.44 11.40 16.18
CA PRO A 170 -10.37 12.62 16.99
C PRO A 170 -10.64 12.40 18.49
N GLN A 171 -11.61 11.56 18.83
CA GLN A 171 -11.99 11.29 20.22
C GLN A 171 -10.88 10.55 20.98
N ALA A 172 -10.26 9.55 20.37
CA ALA A 172 -9.14 8.82 20.97
C ALA A 172 -7.91 9.73 21.17
N PHE A 173 -7.61 10.59 20.18
CA PHE A 173 -6.55 11.59 20.33
C PHE A 173 -6.86 12.56 21.46
N SER A 174 -8.09 13.11 21.53
CA SER A 174 -8.52 14.01 22.60
C SER A 174 -8.36 13.37 23.98
N ARG A 175 -8.80 12.12 24.14
CA ARG A 175 -8.61 11.34 25.37
C ARG A 175 -7.14 11.17 25.72
N ARG A 176 -6.28 10.91 24.73
CA ARG A 176 -4.83 10.76 24.92
C ARG A 176 -4.16 12.07 25.33
N PHE A 177 -4.56 13.19 24.74
CA PHE A 177 -4.05 14.51 25.11
C PHE A 177 -4.53 14.95 26.50
N ALA A 178 -5.78 14.63 26.88
CA ALA A 178 -6.29 14.91 28.23
C ALA A 178 -5.46 14.25 29.34
N VAL A 179 -4.94 13.03 29.12
CA VAL A 179 -4.03 12.35 30.05
C VAL A 179 -2.70 13.10 30.24
N LYS A 180 -2.30 13.93 29.27
CA LYS A 180 -1.12 14.80 29.35
C LYS A 180 -1.43 16.21 29.87
N GLY A 181 -2.67 16.46 30.32
CA GLY A 181 -3.10 17.74 30.89
C GLY A 181 -3.65 18.74 29.86
N CYS A 182 -3.86 18.34 28.60
CA CYS A 182 -4.46 19.21 27.59
C CYS A 182 -5.98 19.34 27.78
N ILE A 183 -6.52 20.54 27.55
CA ILE A 183 -7.96 20.80 27.56
C ILE A 183 -8.45 20.86 26.11
N TYR A 184 -9.50 20.11 25.78
CA TYR A 184 -10.15 20.13 24.47
C TYR A 184 -11.44 20.96 24.54
N VAL A 185 -11.65 21.88 23.60
CA VAL A 185 -12.82 22.78 23.56
C VAL A 185 -13.56 22.59 22.24
N SER A 186 -14.78 22.06 22.29
CA SER A 186 -15.55 21.68 21.08
C SER A 186 -16.45 22.78 20.50
N SER A 187 -16.49 23.97 21.10
CA SER A 187 -17.44 25.04 20.71
C SER A 187 -16.86 26.44 20.83
N LEU A 188 -15.56 26.61 20.53
CA LEU A 188 -14.96 27.93 20.47
C LEU A 188 -15.38 28.60 19.14
N LYS A 189 -16.29 29.58 19.22
CA LYS A 189 -16.53 30.49 18.10
C LYS A 189 -15.49 31.59 18.19
N GLU A 190 -14.41 31.51 17.40
CA GLU A 190 -13.59 32.68 17.15
C GLU A 190 -14.46 33.71 16.44
N THR A 191 -14.80 34.78 17.16
CA THR A 191 -15.35 35.97 16.53
C THR A 191 -14.17 36.61 15.82
N VAL A 192 -14.02 36.35 14.53
CA VAL A 192 -13.09 37.11 13.69
C VAL A 192 -13.58 38.55 13.75
N ALA A 193 -12.99 39.36 14.62
CA ALA A 193 -13.24 40.78 14.63
C ALA A 193 -12.86 41.29 13.24
N SER A 194 -13.86 41.75 12.49
CA SER A 194 -13.66 42.36 11.17
C SER A 194 -12.53 43.38 11.26
N PHE A 195 -11.40 43.09 10.62
CA PHE A 195 -10.43 44.12 10.26
C PHE A 195 -11.10 45.00 9.21
N SER A 196 -11.66 46.13 9.66
CA SER A 196 -12.01 47.22 8.76
C SER A 196 -10.71 47.89 8.33
N TRP A 197 -10.51 48.00 7.02
CA TRP A 197 -9.49 48.84 6.40
C TRP A 197 -9.72 50.31 6.75
#